data_AF-A0A7S3K6U3-F1
#
_entry.id   AF-A0A7S3K6U3-F1
#
_cell.length_a   1.000
_cell.length_b   1.000
_cell.length_c   1.000
_cell.angle_alpha   90.00
_cell.angle_beta   90.00
_cell.angle_gamma   90.00
#
_symmetry.space_group_name_H-M   'P 1'
#
loop_
_entity.id
_entity.type
_entity.pdbx_description
1 polymer ?
#
loop_
_entity_poly.entity_id
_entity_poly.type
_entity_poly.pdbx_seq_one_letter_code
_entity_poly.pdbx_strand_id
1 'polypeptide(L)'
;MKLKVTLDPFYTKKPGHTNRIFSVAFNKTDPTMIASGGWDSTVIIHDIRQKGPVAGILGPYICGDAIDFTNWEVITGSWRNDNQLQKWDTRTTEKTLDIEWDGDNFDTEDPVRIFSLTKSHNDSINSFMVAGGGEGDELRVFNKDYTPVARISDVTRSIFTTDVAKHADAFLFSGGDGIIRVCKVIVYN
;
A
#
# COMPACT_ATOMS: atom_id res chain seq x y z
N MET A 1 28.76 -18.63 2.89
CA MET A 1 27.85 -17.96 3.85
C MET A 1 26.76 -18.95 4.23
N LYS A 2 26.54 -19.23 5.53
CA LYS A 2 25.44 -20.10 5.99
C LYS A 2 24.36 -19.22 6.61
N LEU A 3 23.14 -19.28 6.07
CA LEU A 3 21.98 -18.61 6.62
C LEU A 3 21.36 -19.51 7.70
N LYS A 4 20.97 -18.92 8.83
CA LYS A 4 20.17 -19.57 9.87
C LYS A 4 18.92 -18.73 10.08
N VAL A 5 17.75 -19.36 9.92
CA VAL A 5 16.44 -18.73 10.09
C VAL A 5 15.73 -19.42 11.24
N THR A 6 15.10 -18.65 12.12
CA THR A 6 14.33 -19.16 13.27
C THR A 6 13.02 -18.41 13.39
N LEU A 7 11.93 -19.11 13.65
CA LEU A 7 10.65 -18.51 14.02
C LEU A 7 10.74 -17.97 15.45
N ASP A 8 10.39 -16.71 15.67
CA ASP A 8 10.32 -16.14 17.02
C ASP A 8 8.99 -16.55 17.70
N PRO A 9 9.02 -17.37 18.76
CA PRO A 9 7.81 -17.86 19.43
C PRO A 9 7.09 -16.78 20.26
N PHE A 10 7.68 -15.60 20.49
CA PHE A 10 6.99 -14.53 21.22
C PHE A 10 5.87 -13.91 20.38
N TYR A 11 5.99 -13.92 19.06
CA TYR A 11 5.01 -13.37 18.14
C TYR A 11 3.75 -14.22 17.95
N THR A 12 3.74 -15.47 18.42
CA THR A 12 2.63 -16.41 18.19
C THR A 12 1.57 -16.39 19.30
N LYS A 13 1.67 -15.52 20.31
CA LYS A 13 0.81 -15.56 21.52
C LYS A 13 -0.16 -14.39 21.69
N LYS A 14 -0.03 -13.29 20.94
CA LYS A 14 -1.00 -12.18 20.99
C LYS A 14 -1.84 -12.19 19.71
N PRO A 15 -3.08 -12.70 19.74
CA PRO A 15 -4.01 -12.46 18.63
C PRO A 15 -4.17 -10.95 18.47
N GLY A 16 -3.94 -10.45 17.26
CA GLY A 16 -4.17 -9.06 16.89
C GLY A 16 -5.37 -8.99 15.95
N HIS A 17 -5.18 -9.51 14.75
CA HIS A 17 -6.24 -9.58 13.75
C HIS A 17 -7.29 -10.65 14.09
N THR A 18 -8.55 -10.36 13.77
CA THR A 18 -9.69 -11.29 13.94
C THR A 18 -10.07 -12.00 12.64
N ASN A 19 -9.41 -11.67 11.54
CA ASN A 19 -9.63 -12.26 10.22
C ASN A 19 -8.30 -12.42 9.45
N ARG A 20 -8.38 -12.92 8.20
CA ARG A 20 -7.25 -13.11 7.30
C ARG A 20 -6.48 -11.81 7.10
N ILE A 21 -5.16 -11.90 7.25
CA ILE A 21 -4.20 -10.82 6.98
C ILE A 21 -3.75 -10.95 5.53
N PHE A 22 -3.82 -9.86 4.77
CA PHE A 22 -3.46 -9.85 3.34
C PHE A 22 -2.22 -9.03 3.04
N SER A 23 -1.86 -8.06 3.88
CA SER A 23 -0.66 -7.25 3.70
C SER A 23 0.11 -7.08 5.00
N VAL A 24 1.43 -7.06 4.88
CA VAL A 24 2.39 -6.75 5.93
C VAL A 24 3.49 -5.88 5.34
N ALA A 25 3.88 -4.82 6.03
CA ALA A 25 4.91 -3.91 5.58
C ALA A 25 5.86 -3.56 6.73
N PHE A 26 7.17 -3.73 6.52
CA PHE A 26 8.15 -3.07 7.37
C PHE A 26 8.11 -1.57 7.11
N ASN A 27 8.31 -0.80 8.16
CA ASN A 27 8.61 0.61 8.00
C ASN A 27 9.96 0.78 7.32
N LYS A 28 9.96 1.49 6.18
CA LYS A 28 11.15 1.68 5.33
C LYS A 28 12.29 2.44 6.01
N THR A 29 12.01 3.22 7.07
CA THR A 29 13.01 4.03 7.78
C THR A 29 13.32 3.52 9.20
N ASP A 30 12.40 2.78 9.82
CA ASP A 30 12.63 2.08 11.09
C ASP A 30 12.26 0.58 10.96
N PRO A 31 13.22 -0.32 10.70
CA PRO A 31 12.94 -1.74 10.49
C PRO A 31 12.45 -2.45 11.76
N THR A 32 12.35 -1.76 12.89
CA THR A 32 11.75 -2.31 14.12
C THR A 32 10.23 -2.20 14.15
N MET A 33 9.64 -1.43 13.23
CA MET A 33 8.21 -1.18 13.15
C MET A 33 7.60 -1.89 11.93
N ILE A 34 6.42 -2.48 12.12
CA ILE A 34 5.68 -3.22 11.09
C ILE A 34 4.22 -2.77 11.10
N ALA A 35 3.59 -2.70 9.93
CA ALA A 35 2.15 -2.58 9.79
C ALA A 35 1.59 -3.89 9.21
N SER A 36 0.41 -4.31 9.66
CA SER A 36 -0.33 -5.45 9.10
C SER A 36 -1.80 -5.09 8.93
N GLY A 37 -2.47 -5.64 7.91
CA GLY A 37 -3.90 -5.40 7.71
C GLY A 37 -4.59 -6.50 6.91
N GLY A 38 -5.92 -6.55 7.04
CA GLY A 38 -6.73 -7.59 6.43
C GLY A 38 -8.23 -7.33 6.46
N TRP A 39 -9.00 -8.42 6.44
CA TRP A 39 -10.48 -8.43 6.35
C TRP A 39 -11.22 -8.14 7.66
N ASP A 40 -10.54 -7.72 8.70
CA ASP A 40 -11.19 -7.32 9.96
C ASP A 40 -11.37 -5.81 10.09
N SER A 41 -11.13 -5.06 9.00
CA SER A 41 -11.22 -3.61 8.96
C SER A 41 -10.27 -2.92 9.94
N THR A 42 -9.11 -3.53 10.18
CA THR A 42 -8.06 -2.96 11.03
C THR A 42 -6.70 -2.97 10.35
N VAL A 43 -5.88 -1.98 10.69
CA VAL A 43 -4.43 -2.03 10.49
C VAL A 43 -3.77 -2.00 11.86
N ILE A 44 -2.90 -2.96 12.12
CA ILE A 44 -2.20 -3.10 13.40
C ILE A 44 -0.74 -2.71 13.21
N ILE A 45 -0.25 -1.84 14.08
CA ILE A 45 1.16 -1.45 14.13
C ILE A 45 1.85 -2.29 15.20
N HIS A 46 2.98 -2.89 14.85
CA HIS A 46 3.79 -3.74 15.71
C HIS A 46 5.18 -3.14 15.92
N ASP A 47 5.74 -3.38 17.10
CA ASP A 47 7.14 -3.09 17.41
C ASP A 47 7.85 -4.41 17.79
N ILE A 48 8.87 -4.79 17.02
CA ILE A 48 9.65 -6.04 17.22
C ILE A 48 10.43 -6.07 18.52
N ARG A 49 10.74 -4.91 19.09
CA ARG A 49 11.41 -4.80 20.39
C ARG A 49 10.43 -5.11 21.52
N GLN A 50 9.17 -4.75 21.34
CA GLN A 50 8.08 -4.98 22.30
C GLN A 50 7.34 -6.30 22.08
N LYS A 51 7.67 -7.02 21.00
CA LYS A 51 7.18 -8.36 20.66
C LYS A 51 5.65 -8.40 20.51
N GLY A 52 5.07 -7.43 19.83
CA GLY A 52 3.64 -7.44 19.54
C GLY A 52 3.05 -6.10 19.08
N PRO A 53 1.71 -6.01 19.04
CA PRO A 53 1.00 -4.81 18.62
C PRO A 53 1.17 -3.67 19.64
N VAL A 54 1.38 -2.46 19.12
CA VAL A 54 1.57 -1.22 19.89
C VAL A 54 0.52 -0.16 19.56
N ALA A 55 -0.13 -0.24 18.40
CA ALA A 55 -1.23 0.65 18.02
C ALA A 55 -2.18 -0.04 17.01
N GLY A 56 -3.36 0.53 16.83
CA GLY A 56 -4.36 0.03 15.88
C GLY A 56 -5.11 1.18 15.19
N ILE A 57 -5.28 1.06 13.89
CA ILE A 57 -6.06 1.96 13.03
C ILE A 57 -7.33 1.20 12.63
N LEU A 58 -8.49 1.83 12.81
CA LEU A 58 -9.79 1.26 12.50
C LEU A 58 -10.34 1.82 11.17
N GLY A 59 -10.93 0.97 10.35
CA GLY A 59 -11.62 1.36 9.12
C GLY A 59 -11.06 0.78 7.82
N PRO A 60 -9.73 0.72 7.57
CA PRO A 60 -9.19 0.17 6.33
C PRO A 60 -9.56 -1.31 6.13
N TYR A 61 -10.18 -1.63 4.99
CA TYR A 61 -10.59 -2.99 4.64
C TYR A 61 -9.66 -3.56 3.57
N ILE A 62 -8.59 -4.23 3.99
CA ILE A 62 -7.46 -4.60 3.14
C ILE A 62 -7.68 -5.98 2.51
N CYS A 63 -7.69 -6.06 1.18
CA CYS A 63 -7.94 -7.30 0.42
C CYS A 63 -6.77 -7.75 -0.47
N GLY A 64 -5.60 -7.11 -0.36
CA GLY A 64 -4.40 -7.47 -1.09
C GLY A 64 -3.17 -6.76 -0.50
N ASP A 65 -2.05 -6.73 -1.23
CA ASP A 65 -0.80 -6.13 -0.76
C ASP A 65 -0.84 -4.59 -0.86
N ALA A 66 -1.66 -3.99 0.00
CA ALA A 66 -2.09 -2.61 -0.13
C ALA A 66 -1.74 -1.76 1.11
N ILE A 67 -0.59 -2.03 1.74
CA ILE A 67 -0.06 -1.23 2.85
C ILE A 67 1.36 -0.77 2.52
N ASP A 68 1.62 0.53 2.65
CA ASP A 68 2.97 1.10 2.62
C ASP A 68 3.26 1.82 3.94
N PHE A 69 4.42 1.57 4.53
CA PHE A 69 4.81 2.15 5.82
C PHE A 69 6.17 2.84 5.72
N THR A 70 6.21 4.13 6.01
CA THR A 70 7.43 4.95 6.06
C THR A 70 7.33 5.97 7.18
N ASN A 71 8.38 6.12 7.99
CA ASN A 71 8.41 7.04 9.13
C ASN A 71 7.23 6.80 10.08
N TRP A 72 6.36 7.79 10.28
CA TRP A 72 5.16 7.67 11.10
C TRP A 72 3.90 7.56 10.24
N GLU A 73 4.04 7.40 8.92
CA GLU A 73 2.94 7.40 7.98
C GLU A 73 2.66 6.00 7.44
N VAL A 74 1.39 5.58 7.53
CA VAL A 74 0.89 4.39 6.83
C VAL A 74 -0.07 4.84 5.75
N ILE A 75 0.07 4.26 4.55
CA ILE A 75 -0.90 4.38 3.46
C ILE A 75 -1.62 3.05 3.32
N THR A 76 -2.93 3.11 3.18
CA THR A 76 -3.79 1.93 3.05
C THR A 76 -4.63 2.01 1.79
N GLY A 77 -4.65 0.93 1.01
CA GLY A 77 -5.58 0.68 -0.08
C GLY A 77 -6.65 -0.30 0.36
N SER A 78 -7.91 0.13 0.32
CA SER A 78 -9.06 -0.62 0.79
C SER A 78 -9.95 -1.08 -0.35
N TRP A 79 -10.60 -2.21 -0.14
CA TRP A 79 -11.63 -2.73 -1.02
C TRP A 79 -12.97 -2.04 -0.71
N ARG A 80 -13.14 -0.83 -1.23
CA ARG A 80 -14.36 0.00 -1.07
C ARG A 80 -14.54 0.90 -2.27
N ASN A 81 -15.75 1.40 -2.47
CA ASN A 81 -16.08 2.24 -3.62
C ASN A 81 -15.52 3.67 -3.46
N ASP A 82 -15.55 4.19 -2.22
CA ASP A 82 -15.16 5.57 -1.92
C ASP A 82 -14.02 5.62 -0.90
N ASN A 83 -13.22 6.69 -0.95
CA ASN A 83 -12.08 6.92 -0.06
C ASN A 83 -11.09 5.75 -0.04
N GLN A 84 -11.01 4.95 -1.09
CA GLN A 84 -10.27 3.68 -1.17
C GLN A 84 -8.78 3.79 -0.79
N LEU A 85 -8.17 4.97 -0.91
CA LEU A 85 -6.82 5.25 -0.44
C LEU A 85 -6.85 6.25 0.72
N GLN A 86 -6.20 5.91 1.83
CA GLN A 86 -6.12 6.77 3.02
C GLN A 86 -4.70 6.78 3.60
N LYS A 87 -4.30 7.91 4.16
CA LYS A 87 -3.03 8.10 4.88
C LYS A 87 -3.29 8.33 6.36
N TRP A 88 -2.42 7.79 7.21
CA TRP A 88 -2.59 7.75 8.66
C TRP A 88 -1.31 8.13 9.38
N ASP A 89 -1.40 8.85 10.50
CA ASP A 89 -0.28 9.03 11.43
C ASP A 89 -0.32 7.92 12.49
N THR A 90 0.69 7.07 12.52
CA THR A 90 0.78 5.94 13.46
C THR A 90 0.96 6.34 14.93
N ARG A 91 1.34 7.58 15.23
CA ARG A 91 1.50 8.09 16.61
C ARG A 91 0.16 8.47 17.21
N THR A 92 -0.75 8.99 16.40
CA THR A 92 -2.10 9.39 16.83
C THR A 92 -3.16 8.37 16.45
N THR A 93 -2.85 7.48 15.49
CA THR A 93 -3.79 6.57 14.82
C THR A 93 -4.91 7.26 14.05
N GLU A 94 -4.75 8.56 13.79
CA GLU A 94 -5.74 9.36 13.08
C GLU A 94 -5.48 9.37 11.58
N LYS A 95 -6.57 9.46 10.81
CA LYS A 95 -6.51 9.70 9.37
C LYS A 95 -6.01 11.12 9.14
N THR A 96 -4.98 11.25 8.32
CA THR A 96 -4.40 12.55 7.93
C THR A 96 -4.82 13.01 6.54
N LEU A 97 -5.20 12.07 5.66
CA LEU A 97 -5.61 12.38 4.29
C LEU A 97 -6.51 11.27 3.74
N ASP A 98 -7.59 11.65 3.07
CA ASP A 98 -8.23 10.82 2.03
C ASP A 98 -7.52 11.15 0.70
N ILE A 99 -6.91 10.14 0.07
CA ILE A 99 -6.22 10.33 -1.20
C ILE A 99 -7.25 10.13 -2.31
N GLU A 100 -7.58 11.21 -3.01
CA GLU A 100 -8.56 11.20 -4.09
C GLU A 100 -8.03 10.40 -5.29
N TRP A 101 -8.77 9.39 -5.73
CA TRP A 101 -8.37 8.51 -6.82
C TRP A 101 -8.23 9.25 -8.16
N ASP A 102 -9.20 10.11 -8.46
CA ASP A 102 -9.25 10.88 -9.70
C ASP A 102 -8.77 12.33 -9.53
N GLY A 103 -9.00 12.91 -8.35
CA GLY A 103 -8.83 14.36 -8.14
C GLY A 103 -9.58 15.14 -9.22
N ASP A 104 -8.99 16.27 -9.65
CA ASP A 104 -9.51 17.07 -10.78
C ASP A 104 -9.04 16.56 -12.16
N ASN A 105 -8.15 15.57 -12.20
CA ASN A 105 -7.39 15.23 -13.41
C ASN A 105 -8.01 14.09 -14.23
N PHE A 106 -8.92 13.33 -13.64
CA PHE A 106 -9.44 12.11 -14.23
C PHE A 106 -10.93 11.92 -13.93
N ASP A 107 -11.54 10.99 -14.63
CA ASP A 107 -12.94 10.61 -14.48
C ASP A 107 -13.02 9.09 -14.69
N THR A 108 -13.03 8.34 -13.57
CA THR A 108 -13.14 6.88 -13.60
C THR A 108 -14.61 6.49 -13.59
N GLU A 109 -15.03 5.71 -14.59
CA GLU A 109 -16.43 5.30 -14.74
C GLU A 109 -16.87 4.34 -13.62
N ASP A 110 -16.07 3.31 -13.36
CA ASP A 110 -16.36 2.28 -12.38
C ASP A 110 -15.44 2.40 -11.15
N PRO A 111 -15.97 2.22 -9.92
CA PRO A 111 -15.15 2.29 -8.71
C PRO A 111 -13.97 1.31 -8.76
N VAL A 112 -12.79 1.75 -8.32
CA VAL A 112 -11.61 0.90 -8.26
C VAL A 112 -11.34 0.47 -6.83
N ARG A 113 -11.59 -0.80 -6.53
CA ARG A 113 -11.28 -1.40 -5.22
C ARG A 113 -9.82 -1.79 -5.18
N ILE A 114 -9.06 -1.25 -4.25
CA ILE A 114 -7.60 -1.41 -4.25
C ILE A 114 -7.19 -2.80 -3.80
N PHE A 115 -6.34 -3.45 -4.60
CA PHE A 115 -5.70 -4.72 -4.27
C PHE A 115 -4.19 -4.57 -4.04
N SER A 116 -3.55 -3.58 -4.64
CA SER A 116 -2.12 -3.36 -4.48
C SER A 116 -1.78 -1.89 -4.46
N LEU A 117 -0.83 -1.51 -3.62
CA LEU A 117 -0.18 -0.20 -3.73
C LEU A 117 1.29 -0.30 -3.34
N THR A 118 2.11 0.59 -3.90
CA THR A 118 3.52 0.67 -3.57
C THR A 118 3.99 2.11 -3.72
N LYS A 119 4.60 2.66 -2.68
CA LYS A 119 5.26 3.98 -2.73
C LYS A 119 6.74 3.81 -3.01
N SER A 120 7.33 4.72 -3.77
CA SER A 120 8.77 4.81 -3.97
C SER A 120 9.53 4.79 -2.63
N HIS A 121 10.68 4.10 -2.58
CA HIS A 121 11.39 3.84 -1.34
C HIS A 121 12.01 5.07 -0.66
N ASN A 122 12.40 6.07 -1.45
CA ASN A 122 13.02 7.29 -0.95
C ASN A 122 11.99 8.41 -0.88
N ASP A 123 12.15 9.30 0.09
CA ASP A 123 11.43 10.56 0.15
C ASP A 123 12.24 11.64 -0.56
N SER A 124 11.83 11.97 -1.78
CA SER A 124 12.47 12.91 -2.70
C SER A 124 11.40 13.74 -3.41
N ILE A 125 11.79 14.73 -4.20
CA ILE A 125 10.84 15.48 -5.02
C ILE A 125 10.20 14.60 -6.12
N ASN A 126 10.91 13.56 -6.56
CA ASN A 126 10.46 12.61 -7.58
C ASN A 126 9.73 11.41 -6.99
N SER A 127 9.43 11.42 -5.70
CA SER A 127 8.70 10.33 -5.07
C SER A 127 7.30 10.22 -5.66
N PHE A 128 6.86 8.98 -5.83
CA PHE A 128 5.56 8.67 -6.40
C PHE A 128 4.99 7.44 -5.71
N MET A 129 3.71 7.22 -5.92
CA MET A 129 3.01 6.03 -5.50
C MET A 129 2.24 5.46 -6.68
N VAL A 130 2.19 4.14 -6.76
CA VAL A 130 1.28 3.44 -7.66
C VAL A 130 0.26 2.66 -6.85
N ALA A 131 -0.97 2.63 -7.32
CA ALA A 131 -2.02 1.79 -6.74
C ALA A 131 -2.86 1.18 -7.86
N GLY A 132 -3.21 -0.09 -7.71
CA GLY A 132 -3.98 -0.86 -8.69
C GLY A 132 -5.09 -1.64 -8.02
N GLY A 133 -6.18 -1.84 -8.76
CA GLY A 133 -7.36 -2.50 -8.25
C GLY A 133 -8.19 -3.20 -9.31
N GLY A 134 -9.41 -3.55 -8.93
CA GLY A 134 -10.39 -4.17 -9.82
C GLY A 134 -11.77 -3.54 -9.76
N GLU A 135 -12.67 -4.10 -10.57
CA GLU A 135 -14.00 -3.56 -10.97
C GLU A 135 -13.86 -2.52 -12.07
N GLY A 136 -13.26 -1.36 -11.79
CA GLY A 136 -12.79 -0.45 -12.83
C GLY A 136 -11.47 -0.85 -13.50
N ASP A 137 -10.86 -1.98 -13.07
CA ASP A 137 -9.61 -2.57 -13.59
C ASP A 137 -8.56 -1.54 -14.03
N GLU A 138 -7.93 -0.88 -13.05
CA GLU A 138 -7.11 0.30 -13.31
C GLU A 138 -5.90 0.43 -12.40
N LEU A 139 -4.85 1.07 -12.95
CA LEU A 139 -3.72 1.58 -12.20
C LEU A 139 -3.73 3.10 -12.18
N ARG A 140 -3.42 3.65 -11.02
CA ARG A 140 -3.21 5.08 -10.80
C ARG A 140 -1.78 5.35 -10.33
N VAL A 141 -1.18 6.40 -10.86
CA VAL A 141 0.10 6.94 -10.40
C VAL A 141 -0.15 8.27 -9.73
N PHE A 142 0.43 8.46 -8.55
CA PHE A 142 0.33 9.68 -7.76
C PHE A 142 1.71 10.29 -7.58
N ASN A 143 1.81 11.61 -7.57
CA ASN A 143 3.04 12.32 -7.23
C ASN A 143 3.30 12.29 -5.70
N LYS A 144 4.35 12.98 -5.25
CA LYS A 144 4.75 13.09 -3.83
C LYS A 144 3.64 13.62 -2.93
N ASP A 145 2.82 14.52 -3.47
CA ASP A 145 1.71 15.19 -2.76
C ASP A 145 0.41 14.38 -2.82
N TYR A 146 0.46 13.15 -3.35
CA TYR A 146 -0.67 12.26 -3.54
C TYR A 146 -1.72 12.78 -4.53
N THR A 147 -1.35 13.71 -5.40
CA THR A 147 -2.18 14.09 -6.56
C THR A 147 -2.06 13.02 -7.64
N PRO A 148 -3.17 12.52 -8.21
CA PRO A 148 -3.10 11.58 -9.32
C PRO A 148 -2.55 12.28 -10.57
N VAL A 149 -1.58 11.66 -11.24
CA VAL A 149 -0.85 12.25 -12.39
C VAL A 149 -0.82 11.35 -13.63
N ALA A 150 -1.12 10.06 -13.50
CA ALA A 150 -1.27 9.16 -14.65
C ALA A 150 -2.26 8.02 -14.35
N ARG A 151 -2.92 7.54 -15.41
CA ARG A 151 -3.88 6.43 -15.42
C ARG A 151 -3.43 5.39 -16.44
N ILE A 152 -3.55 4.11 -16.08
CA ILE A 152 -3.47 2.99 -17.02
C ILE A 152 -4.75 2.17 -16.86
N SER A 153 -5.58 2.18 -17.91
CA SER A 153 -6.93 1.58 -17.93
C SER A 153 -7.16 0.64 -19.10
N ASP A 154 -6.15 0.40 -19.95
CA ASP A 154 -6.20 -0.56 -21.07
C ASP A 154 -5.93 -2.00 -20.63
N VAL A 155 -6.11 -2.30 -19.33
CA VAL A 155 -6.02 -3.65 -18.79
C VAL A 155 -7.41 -4.29 -18.75
N THR A 156 -7.47 -5.59 -19.01
CA THR A 156 -8.75 -6.31 -19.16
C THR A 156 -9.16 -7.10 -17.91
N ARG A 157 -8.31 -7.06 -16.87
CA ARG A 157 -8.49 -7.76 -15.60
C ARG A 157 -7.85 -6.98 -14.48
N SER A 158 -8.38 -7.18 -13.28
CA SER A 158 -7.94 -6.52 -12.05
C SER A 158 -6.45 -6.66 -11.78
N ILE A 159 -5.86 -5.60 -11.27
CA ILE A 159 -4.44 -5.51 -10.92
C ILE A 159 -4.28 -5.99 -9.48
N PHE A 160 -3.49 -7.04 -9.28
CA PHE A 160 -3.31 -7.68 -7.98
C PHE A 160 -1.97 -7.39 -7.32
N THR A 161 -1.00 -6.88 -8.07
CA THR A 161 0.32 -6.60 -7.53
C THR A 161 1.00 -5.46 -8.28
N THR A 162 1.75 -4.67 -7.52
CA THR A 162 2.60 -3.57 -7.96
C THR A 162 3.95 -3.71 -7.26
N ASP A 163 5.02 -3.23 -7.88
CA ASP A 163 6.32 -3.08 -7.23
C ASP A 163 7.05 -1.85 -7.80
N VAL A 164 7.87 -1.20 -7.00
CA VAL A 164 8.60 0.02 -7.39
C VAL A 164 10.09 -0.22 -7.24
N ALA A 165 10.86 0.06 -8.29
CA ALA A 165 12.29 -0.13 -8.27
C ALA A 165 12.95 0.78 -7.22
N LYS A 166 13.80 0.19 -6.38
CA LYS A 166 14.52 0.93 -5.32
C LYS A 166 15.54 1.95 -5.85
N HIS A 167 16.11 1.68 -7.02
CA HIS A 167 17.26 2.42 -7.59
C HIS A 167 17.02 2.86 -9.03
N ALA A 168 15.77 2.87 -9.49
CA ALA A 168 15.40 3.35 -10.81
C ALA A 168 14.03 4.01 -10.77
N ASP A 169 13.79 4.97 -11.66
CA ASP A 169 12.48 5.59 -11.85
C ASP A 169 11.60 4.65 -12.69
N ALA A 170 11.20 3.53 -12.09
CA ALA A 170 10.42 2.49 -12.74
C ALA A 170 9.53 1.76 -11.74
N PHE A 171 8.41 1.25 -12.24
CA PHE A 171 7.52 0.37 -11.49
C PHE A 171 7.02 -0.76 -12.37
N LEU A 172 6.58 -1.84 -11.72
CA LEU A 172 5.96 -2.99 -12.34
C LEU A 172 4.54 -3.14 -11.83
N PHE A 173 3.68 -3.73 -12.64
CA PHE A 173 2.40 -4.22 -12.16
C PHE A 173 1.94 -5.44 -12.96
N SER A 174 1.09 -6.25 -12.34
CA SER A 174 0.44 -7.39 -13.00
C SER A 174 -0.89 -7.74 -12.32
N GLY A 175 -1.70 -8.50 -13.03
CA GLY A 175 -3.08 -8.77 -12.63
C GLY A 175 -3.60 -10.11 -13.12
N GLY A 176 -4.92 -10.23 -13.14
CA GLY A 176 -5.60 -11.47 -13.53
C GLY A 176 -5.40 -11.89 -14.99
N ASP A 177 -4.82 -11.02 -15.83
CA ASP A 177 -4.51 -11.30 -17.24
C ASP A 177 -3.19 -12.05 -17.44
N GLY A 178 -2.40 -12.22 -16.38
CA GLY A 178 -1.12 -12.94 -16.42
C GLY A 178 0.00 -12.18 -17.14
N ILE A 179 -0.16 -10.89 -17.41
CA ILE A 179 0.83 -10.06 -18.11
C ILE A 179 1.59 -9.19 -17.10
N ILE A 180 2.93 -9.25 -17.15
CA ILE A 180 3.81 -8.34 -16.40
C ILE A 180 4.07 -7.11 -17.25
N ARG A 181 3.79 -5.93 -16.69
CA ARG A 181 4.01 -4.64 -17.34
C ARG A 181 5.12 -3.90 -16.62
N VAL A 182 6.08 -3.39 -17.40
CA VAL A 182 7.22 -2.61 -16.92
C VAL A 182 7.04 -1.17 -17.36
N CYS A 183 6.97 -0.24 -16.41
CA CYS A 183 6.74 1.17 -16.66
C CYS A 183 7.96 1.99 -16.23
N LYS A 184 8.39 2.92 -17.08
CA LYS A 184 9.40 3.93 -16.74
C LYS A 184 8.68 5.21 -16.33
N VAL A 185 9.08 5.78 -15.20
CA VAL A 185 8.63 7.09 -14.75
C VAL A 185 9.55 8.15 -15.36
N ILE A 186 8.96 9.15 -16.01
CA ILE A 186 9.68 10.26 -16.62
C ILE A 186 9.21 11.52 -15.90
N VAL A 187 10.14 12.20 -15.22
CA VAL A 187 9.87 13.50 -14.57
C VAL A 187 10.24 14.60 -15.55
N TYR A 188 9.27 15.43 -15.90
CA TYR A 188 9.49 16.65 -16.67
C TYR A 188 9.76 17.80 -15.68
N ASN A 189 10.87 18.51 -15.87
CA ASN A 189 11.22 19.72 -15.11
C ASN A 189 10.48 20.95 -15.65
#